data_AF-A0A0D0LSH6-F1
#
_entry.id   AF-A0A0D0LSH6-F1
#
_cell.length_a   1.000
_cell.length_b   1.000
_cell.length_c   1.000
_cell.angle_alpha   90.00
_cell.angle_beta   90.00
_cell.angle_gamma   90.00
#
_symmetry.space_group_name_H-M   'P 1'
#
loop_
_entity.id
_entity.type
_entity.pdbx_description
1 polymer ?
#
loop_
_entity_poly.entity_id
_entity_poly.type
_entity_poly.pdbx_seq_one_letter_code
_entity_poly.pdbx_strand_id
1 'polypeptide(L)'
;MAHVPSFPGPPETLSAQSLALHASDGIDSLRVVQRAYACIEKLIGPHHTSNAEEFCPDRTELSALVGLVNEEFQRRIDAADATAQSLRTALSEAGKAKQT
;
A
#
# COMPACT_ATOMS: atom_id res chain seq x y z
N MET A 1 41.02 -13.41 12.90
CA MET A 1 40.01 -12.97 11.92
C MET A 1 39.01 -12.12 12.69
N ALA A 2 39.27 -10.80 12.78
CA ALA A 2 38.46 -9.89 13.59
C ALA A 2 37.26 -9.40 12.77
N HIS A 3 36.07 -9.52 13.36
CA HIS A 3 34.81 -9.06 12.80
C HIS A 3 34.87 -7.55 12.61
N VAL A 4 34.88 -7.09 11.35
CA VAL A 4 34.70 -5.67 11.04
C VAL A 4 33.27 -5.30 11.46
N PRO A 5 33.07 -4.33 12.35
CA PRO A 5 31.73 -3.84 12.61
C PRO A 5 31.31 -3.04 11.38
N SER A 6 30.24 -3.47 10.71
CA SER A 6 29.58 -2.66 9.69
C SER A 6 29.17 -1.35 10.35
N PHE A 7 29.82 -0.28 9.91
CA PHE A 7 29.57 1.08 10.38
C PHE A 7 28.10 1.42 10.10
N PRO A 8 27.32 1.91 11.09
CA PRO A 8 26.00 2.43 10.79
C PRO A 8 26.22 3.65 9.89
N GLY A 9 25.74 3.55 8.63
CA GLY A 9 25.81 4.65 7.68
C GLY A 9 25.16 5.91 8.28
N PRO A 10 25.53 7.11 7.81
CA PRO A 10 25.03 8.38 8.35
C PRO A 10 23.49 8.37 8.41
N PRO A 11 22.87 9.05 9.39
CA PRO A 11 21.43 8.97 9.66
C PRO A 11 20.54 9.29 8.43
N GLU A 12 21.05 10.09 7.48
CA GLU A 12 20.39 10.37 6.19
C GLU A 12 20.25 9.10 5.29
N THR A 13 21.20 8.17 5.34
CA THR A 13 21.15 6.90 4.59
C THR A 13 20.23 5.86 5.23
N LEU A 14 20.18 5.80 6.56
CA LEU A 14 19.20 4.98 7.30
C LEU A 14 17.77 5.50 7.10
N SER A 15 17.60 6.82 7.01
CA SER A 15 16.33 7.48 6.66
C SER A 15 15.87 7.10 5.25
N ALA A 16 16.74 7.23 4.25
CA ALA A 16 16.42 6.85 2.87
C ALA A 16 16.13 5.35 2.71
N GLN A 17 16.86 4.48 3.42
CA GLN A 17 16.62 3.03 3.40
C GLN A 17 15.30 2.66 4.07
N SER A 18 14.98 3.27 5.23
CA SER A 18 13.69 3.08 5.91
C SER A 18 12.53 3.56 5.03
N LEU A 19 12.72 4.68 4.33
CA LEU A 19 11.74 5.23 3.40
C LEU A 19 11.53 4.32 2.18
N ALA A 20 12.61 3.77 1.61
CA ALA A 20 12.53 2.83 0.50
C ALA A 20 11.85 1.51 0.92
N LEU A 21 12.11 1.03 2.14
CA LEU A 21 11.43 -0.14 2.70
C LEU A 21 9.93 0.14 2.83
N HIS A 22 9.55 1.28 3.40
CA HIS A 22 8.14 1.64 3.58
C HIS A 22 7.40 1.85 2.25
N ALA A 23 8.06 2.44 1.25
CA ALA A 23 7.52 2.54 -0.10
C ALA A 23 7.34 1.16 -0.76
N SER A 24 8.26 0.23 -0.50
CA SER A 24 8.17 -1.15 -0.99
C SER A 24 6.98 -1.88 -0.34
N ASP A 25 6.79 -1.73 0.97
CA ASP A 25 5.63 -2.26 1.68
C ASP A 25 4.31 -1.68 1.14
N GLY A 26 4.31 -0.38 0.82
CA GLY A 26 3.18 0.28 0.16
C GLY A 26 2.87 -0.30 -1.23
N ILE A 27 3.89 -0.59 -2.04
CA ILE A 27 3.74 -1.22 -3.36
C ILE A 27 3.21 -2.66 -3.22
N ASP A 28 3.71 -3.43 -2.26
CA ASP A 28 3.22 -4.79 -2.02
C ASP A 28 1.75 -4.79 -1.56
N SER A 29 1.38 -3.81 -0.74
CA SER A 29 -0.01 -3.56 -0.35
C SER A 29 -0.91 -3.22 -1.54
N LEU A 30 -0.42 -2.43 -2.52
CA LEU A 30 -1.13 -2.14 -3.77
C LEU A 30 -1.27 -3.39 -4.66
N ARG A 31 -0.25 -4.27 -4.69
CA ARG A 31 -0.33 -5.53 -5.44
C ARG A 31 -1.40 -6.49 -4.89
N VAL A 32 -1.72 -6.43 -3.60
CA VAL A 32 -2.84 -7.19 -3.01
C VAL A 32 -4.18 -6.67 -3.53
N VAL A 33 -4.34 -5.35 -3.62
CA VAL A 33 -5.55 -4.69 -4.14
C VAL A 33 -5.74 -4.99 -5.63
N GLN A 34 -4.67 -4.92 -6.42
CA GLN A 34 -4.72 -5.29 -7.84
C GLN A 34 -5.20 -6.73 -8.03
N ARG A 35 -4.75 -7.67 -7.18
CA ARG A 35 -5.22 -9.07 -7.22
C ARG A 35 -6.68 -9.21 -6.82
N ALA A 36 -7.16 -8.42 -5.84
CA ALA A 36 -8.57 -8.40 -5.45
C ALA A 36 -9.44 -7.92 -6.62
N TYR A 37 -9.07 -6.81 -7.30
CA TYR A 37 -9.77 -6.34 -8.49
C TYR A 37 -9.78 -7.38 -9.63
N ALA A 38 -8.66 -8.05 -9.89
CA ALA A 38 -8.59 -9.11 -10.90
C ALA A 38 -9.44 -10.34 -10.52
N CYS A 39 -9.69 -10.59 -9.23
CA CYS A 39 -10.59 -11.65 -8.77
C CYS A 39 -12.05 -11.26 -8.99
N ILE A 40 -12.40 -10.00 -8.70
CA ILE A 40 -13.73 -9.44 -8.96
C ILE A 40 -14.03 -9.47 -10.47
N GLU A 41 -13.07 -9.07 -11.30
CA GLU A 41 -13.19 -9.13 -12.76
C GLU A 41 -13.49 -10.56 -13.27
N LYS A 42 -12.88 -11.58 -12.65
CA LYS A 42 -13.15 -12.99 -12.97
C LYS A 42 -14.50 -13.49 -12.47
N LEU A 43 -15.02 -12.91 -11.37
CA LEU A 43 -16.35 -13.24 -10.86
C LEU A 43 -17.46 -12.67 -11.74
N ILE A 44 -17.25 -11.47 -12.31
CA ILE A 44 -18.23 -10.78 -13.16
C ILE A 44 -18.07 -11.11 -14.65
N GLY A 45 -16.95 -11.69 -15.06
CA GLY A 45 -16.73 -12.12 -16.43
C GLY A 45 -17.70 -13.24 -16.84
N PRO A 46 -18.08 -13.35 -18.12
CA PRO A 46 -18.98 -14.40 -18.58
C PRO A 46 -18.37 -15.79 -18.30
N HIS A 47 -19.01 -16.56 -17.42
CA HIS A 47 -18.60 -17.92 -17.08
C HIS A 47 -18.94 -18.88 -18.22
N HIS A 48 -17.93 -19.29 -19.01
CA HIS A 48 -18.08 -20.32 -20.05
C HIS A 48 -17.97 -21.76 -19.51
N THR A 49 -18.62 -22.08 -18.39
CA THR A 49 -18.62 -23.46 -17.88
C THR A 49 -20.04 -23.99 -17.74
N SER A 50 -20.41 -24.86 -18.68
CA SER A 50 -21.71 -25.51 -18.86
C SER A 50 -22.24 -26.33 -17.66
N ASN A 51 -21.60 -26.30 -16.48
CA ASN A 51 -21.95 -27.17 -15.36
C ASN A 51 -21.65 -26.61 -13.97
N ALA A 52 -21.41 -25.30 -13.84
CA ALA A 52 -21.34 -24.64 -12.53
C ALA A 52 -22.64 -23.84 -12.35
N GLU A 53 -23.30 -23.98 -11.19
CA GLU A 53 -24.42 -23.10 -10.82
C GLU A 53 -24.02 -21.65 -11.13
N GLU A 54 -24.82 -21.01 -11.97
CA GLU A 54 -24.53 -19.70 -12.54
C GLU A 54 -24.43 -18.69 -11.39
N PHE A 55 -23.20 -18.36 -11.00
CA PHE A 55 -22.93 -17.46 -9.89
C PHE A 55 -23.21 -16.02 -10.35
N CYS A 56 -24.46 -15.61 -10.29
CA CYS A 56 -24.93 -14.27 -10.64
C CYS A 56 -25.13 -13.46 -9.36
N PRO A 57 -24.09 -12.76 -8.85
CA PRO A 57 -24.26 -11.89 -7.69
C PRO A 57 -25.27 -10.78 -8.03
N ASP A 58 -26.15 -10.50 -7.08
CA ASP A 58 -27.14 -9.45 -7.29
C ASP A 58 -26.52 -8.05 -7.13
N ARG A 59 -27.29 -7.03 -7.52
CA ARG A 59 -26.84 -5.62 -7.46
C ARG A 59 -26.48 -5.19 -6.04
N THR A 60 -27.13 -5.74 -5.02
CA THR A 60 -26.87 -5.46 -3.61
C THR A 60 -25.55 -6.05 -3.18
N GLU A 61 -25.27 -7.29 -3.55
CA GLU A 61 -24.00 -7.98 -3.24
C GLU A 61 -22.81 -7.28 -3.91
N LEU A 62 -22.96 -6.90 -5.19
CA LEU A 62 -21.96 -6.11 -5.90
C LEU A 62 -21.77 -4.72 -5.27
N SER A 63 -22.86 -4.05 -4.87
CA SER A 63 -22.79 -2.74 -4.22
C SER A 63 -22.11 -2.81 -2.86
N ALA A 64 -22.36 -3.87 -2.07
CA ALA A 64 -21.72 -4.09 -0.78
C ALA A 64 -20.22 -4.34 -0.94
N LEU A 65 -19.84 -5.16 -1.92
CA LEU A 65 -18.44 -5.44 -2.23
C LEU A 65 -17.68 -4.17 -2.66
N VAL A 66 -18.25 -3.39 -3.59
CA VAL A 66 -17.65 -2.13 -4.05
C VAL A 66 -17.57 -1.11 -2.91
N GLY A 67 -18.59 -1.04 -2.04
CA GLY A 67 -18.57 -0.20 -0.84
C GLY A 67 -17.38 -0.52 0.06
N LEU A 68 -17.19 -1.79 0.40
CA LEU A 68 -16.07 -2.25 1.24
C LEU A 68 -14.70 -1.95 0.63
N VAL A 69 -14.56 -2.18 -0.69
CA VAL A 69 -13.31 -1.87 -1.40
C VAL A 69 -13.02 -0.37 -1.39
N ASN A 70 -14.04 0.47 -1.60
CA ASN A 70 -13.88 1.93 -1.58
C ASN A 70 -13.48 2.44 -0.19
N GLU A 71 -14.11 1.93 0.87
CA GLU A 71 -13.77 2.28 2.26
C GLU A 71 -12.31 1.93 2.60
N GLU A 72 -11.86 0.73 2.22
CA GLU A 72 -10.47 0.32 2.45
C GLU A 72 -9.49 1.15 1.61
N PHE A 73 -9.86 1.49 0.37
CA PHE A 73 -9.02 2.31 -0.47
C PHE A 73 -8.86 3.72 0.10
N GLN A 74 -9.96 4.33 0.58
CA GLN A 74 -9.91 5.64 1.24
C GLN A 74 -9.05 5.60 2.51
N ARG A 75 -9.20 4.58 3.36
CA ARG A 75 -8.39 4.40 4.56
C ARG A 75 -6.88 4.40 4.25
N ARG A 76 -6.49 3.77 3.14
CA ARG A 76 -5.08 3.72 2.70
C ARG A 76 -4.59 5.05 2.15
N ILE A 77 -5.43 5.77 1.41
CA ILE A 77 -5.12 7.14 0.96
C ILE A 77 -4.84 8.02 2.18
N ASP A 78 -5.72 7.98 3.18
CA ASP A 78 -5.57 8.79 4.40
C ASP A 78 -4.28 8.43 5.16
N ALA A 79 -3.94 7.15 5.26
CA ALA A 79 -2.70 6.70 5.89
C ALA A 79 -1.45 7.15 5.11
N ALA A 80 -1.50 7.08 3.78
CA ALA A 80 -0.41 7.54 2.92
C ALA A 80 -0.22 9.07 3.01
N ASP A 81 -1.31 9.83 3.01
CA ASP A 81 -1.29 11.29 3.17
C ASP A 81 -0.74 11.70 4.54
N ALA A 82 -1.19 11.04 5.62
CA ALA A 82 -0.66 11.27 6.96
C ALA A 82 0.85 11.00 7.01
N THR A 83 1.31 9.92 6.39
CA THR A 83 2.73 9.56 6.30
C THR A 83 3.52 10.60 5.52
N ALA A 84 3.01 11.06 4.37
CA ALA A 84 3.65 12.10 3.56
C ALA A 84 3.75 13.42 4.32
N GLN A 85 2.73 13.78 5.10
CA GLN A 85 2.74 14.98 5.93
C GLN A 85 3.72 14.88 7.10
N SER A 86 3.80 13.73 7.76
CA SER A 86 4.81 13.47 8.80
C SER A 86 6.22 13.57 8.24
N LEU A 87 6.47 13.01 7.05
CA LEU A 87 7.78 13.10 6.37
C LEU A 87 8.14 14.55 6.05
N ARG A 88 7.21 15.31 5.46
CA ARG A 88 7.42 16.73 5.15
C ARG A 88 7.78 17.54 6.40
N THR A 89 7.06 17.30 7.49
CA THR A 89 7.33 17.94 8.78
C THR A 89 8.73 17.60 9.29
N ALA A 90 9.09 16.31 9.32
CA ALA A 90 10.40 15.86 9.80
C ALA A 90 11.55 16.44 8.97
N LEU A 91 11.41 16.50 7.64
CA LEU A 91 12.41 17.12 6.75
C LEU A 91 12.53 18.63 6.98
N SER A 92 11.41 19.31 7.24
CA SER A 92 11.42 20.75 7.54
C SER A 92 12.14 21.06 8.86
N GLU A 93 11.96 20.22 9.88
CA GLU A 93 12.64 20.37 11.17
C GLU A 93 14.12 20.01 11.09
N ALA A 94 14.47 18.96 10.34
CA ALA A 94 15.86 18.59 10.07
C ALA A 94 16.62 19.70 9.31
N GLY A 95 15.96 20.40 8.38
CA GLY A 95 16.53 21.55 7.68
C GLY A 95 16.80 22.75 8.58
N LYS A 96 15.92 23.01 9.56
CA LYS A 96 16.09 24.07 10.56
C LYS A 96 17.25 23.77 11.52
N ALA A 97 17.37 22.52 11.99
CA ALA A 97 18.43 22.09 12.89
C ALA A 97 19.85 22.16 12.28
N LYS A 98 19.97 22.21 10.95
CA LYS A 98 21.26 22.30 10.23
C LYS A 98 21.74 23.76 10.01
N GLN A 99 20.90 24.76 10.33
CA GLN A 99 21.21 26.20 10.18
C GLN A 99 21.54 26.91 11.51
N THR A 100 21.34 26.25 12.65
CA THR A 100 21.77 26.68 14.00
C THR A 100 23.05 25.98 14.41
#